data_AF-A0A564Z0R8-F1
#
_entry.id   AF-A0A564Z0R8-F1
#
_cell.length_a   1.000
_cell.length_b   1.000
_cell.length_c   1.000
_cell.angle_alpha   90.00
_cell.angle_beta   90.00
_cell.angle_gamma   90.00
#
_symmetry.space_group_name_H-M   'P 1'
#
loop_
_entity.id
_entity.type
_entity.pdbx_description
1 polymer ?
#
loop_
_entity_poly.entity_id
_entity_poly.type
_entity_poly.pdbx_seq_one_letter_code
_entity_poly.pdbx_strand_id
1 'polypeptide(L)'
;KESKPLANILKGLFENGFLQILNFVLRNCNKLIPVSETNLIISLCCLFDGIYDDGSEFEMPDTETFSRLIEMLFQFCTIWSVGCVVDEDGRKKVDSFIRELDASFPNRDSVYEFFLDPKSQSWVHWEEKLRGGWK
;
A
#
# COMPACT_ATOMS: atom_id res chain seq x y z
N LYS A 1 4.17 24.48 0.39
CA LYS A 1 4.57 24.19 1.79
C LYS A 1 3.90 22.87 2.13
N GLU A 2 4.60 21.76 1.93
CA GLU A 2 4.07 20.46 2.35
C GLU A 2 3.65 20.54 3.82
N SER A 3 2.50 19.95 4.13
CA SER A 3 1.93 20.05 5.46
C SER A 3 2.87 19.31 6.43
N LYS A 4 3.41 20.02 7.42
CA LYS A 4 4.20 19.41 8.51
C LYS A 4 3.54 18.13 9.09
N PRO A 5 2.20 18.01 9.17
CA PRO A 5 1.53 16.78 9.56
C PRO A 5 1.84 15.57 8.66
N LEU A 6 1.73 15.72 7.33
CA LEU A 6 1.97 14.61 6.39
C LEU A 6 3.38 14.07 6.51
N ALA A 7 4.39 14.95 6.53
CA ALA A 7 5.78 14.56 6.65
C ALA A 7 6.07 13.76 7.94
N ASN A 8 5.43 14.13 9.06
CA ASN A 8 5.58 13.41 10.32
C ASN A 8 4.95 12.02 10.27
N ILE A 9 3.77 11.88 9.66
CA ILE A 9 3.07 10.60 9.49
C ILE A 9 3.92 9.68 8.61
N LEU A 10 4.35 10.15 7.43
CA LEU A 10 5.16 9.37 6.50
C LEU A 10 6.50 8.94 7.12
N LYS A 11 7.16 9.83 7.86
CA LYS A 11 8.37 9.47 8.60
C LYS A 11 8.11 8.30 9.56
N GLY A 12 7.01 8.37 10.32
CA GLY A 12 6.60 7.28 11.20
C GLY A 12 6.34 5.97 10.47
N LEU A 13 5.79 6.01 9.25
CA LEU A 13 5.50 4.81 8.44
C LEU A 13 6.75 4.19 7.81
N PHE A 14 7.72 5.00 7.41
CA PHE A 14 9.02 4.47 6.98
C PHE A 14 9.79 3.82 8.14
N GLU A 15 9.69 4.41 9.34
CA GLU A 15 10.33 3.89 10.55
C GLU A 15 9.59 2.65 11.10
N ASN A 16 8.26 2.59 10.94
CA ASN A 16 7.40 1.54 11.49
C ASN A 16 6.64 0.77 10.41
N GLY A 17 6.82 -0.55 10.35
CA GLY A 17 6.04 -1.43 9.46
C GLY A 17 6.63 -1.55 8.05
N PHE A 18 7.01 -0.45 7.39
CA PHE A 18 7.63 -0.50 6.06
C PHE A 18 8.86 -1.41 6.01
N LEU A 19 9.81 -1.21 6.93
CA LEU A 19 11.03 -2.02 7.00
C LEU A 19 10.73 -3.50 7.25
N GLN A 20 9.62 -3.84 7.92
CA GLN A 20 9.23 -5.23 8.15
C GLN A 20 8.80 -5.88 6.83
N ILE A 21 7.93 -5.23 6.06
CA ILE A 21 7.46 -5.71 4.76
C ILE A 21 8.62 -5.78 3.75
N LEU A 22 9.46 -4.74 3.70
CA LEU A 22 10.63 -4.71 2.83
C LEU A 22 11.60 -5.86 3.13
N ASN A 23 11.96 -6.06 4.40
CA ASN A 23 12.83 -7.17 4.79
C ASN A 23 12.18 -8.53 4.51
N PHE A 24 10.88 -8.66 4.75
CA PHE A 24 10.15 -9.89 4.47
C PHE A 24 10.24 -10.26 2.98
N VAL A 25 9.93 -9.31 2.10
CA VAL A 25 10.03 -9.49 0.64
C VAL A 25 11.46 -9.80 0.22
N LEU A 26 12.45 -9.07 0.75
CA LEU A 26 13.84 -9.24 0.35
C LEU A 26 14.43 -10.59 0.75
N ARG A 27 13.98 -11.17 1.86
CA ARG A 27 14.57 -12.39 2.47
C ARG A 27 13.76 -13.66 2.21
N ASN A 28 12.44 -13.56 2.11
CA ASN A 28 11.56 -14.74 2.12
C ASN A 28 10.84 -14.97 0.78
N CYS A 29 10.92 -14.02 -0.15
CA CYS A 29 10.24 -14.10 -1.43
C CYS A 29 11.26 -14.16 -2.58
N ASN A 30 10.90 -14.94 -3.60
CA ASN A 30 11.65 -14.99 -4.84
C ASN A 30 11.20 -13.82 -5.74
N LYS A 31 12.18 -13.12 -6.34
CA LYS A 31 11.94 -11.90 -7.12
C LYS A 31 12.01 -12.26 -8.60
N LEU A 32 11.06 -11.77 -9.39
CA LEU A 32 10.97 -12.05 -10.82
C LEU A 32 12.13 -11.44 -11.62
N ILE A 33 12.66 -10.32 -11.13
CA ILE A 33 13.78 -9.61 -11.72
C ILE A 33 14.77 -9.16 -10.62
N PRO A 34 16.05 -8.93 -10.95
CA PRO A 34 16.98 -8.29 -10.04
C PRO A 34 16.48 -6.90 -9.65
N VAL A 35 16.37 -6.64 -8.35
CA VAL A 35 15.96 -5.34 -7.79
C VAL A 35 16.90 -4.93 -6.67
N SER A 36 17.22 -3.63 -6.61
CA SER A 36 17.88 -3.03 -5.46
C SER A 36 16.85 -2.52 -4.47
N GLU A 37 17.21 -2.48 -3.19
CA GLU A 37 16.38 -1.90 -2.13
C GLU A 37 16.00 -0.43 -2.44
N THR A 38 16.97 0.34 -2.92
CA THR A 38 16.77 1.74 -3.32
C THR A 38 15.73 1.88 -4.42
N ASN A 39 15.71 0.99 -5.42
CA ASN A 39 14.70 1.04 -6.47
C ASN A 39 13.29 0.80 -5.91
N LEU A 40 13.14 -0.15 -4.97
CA LEU A 40 11.84 -0.42 -4.34
C LEU A 40 11.32 0.81 -3.57
N ILE A 41 12.20 1.48 -2.82
CA ILE A 41 11.87 2.70 -2.08
C ILE A 41 11.50 3.84 -3.04
N ILE A 42 12.29 4.06 -4.10
CA ILE A 42 11.98 5.08 -5.12
C ILE A 42 10.63 4.79 -5.77
N SER A 43 10.36 3.54 -6.15
CA SER A 43 9.08 3.15 -6.75
C SER A 43 7.90 3.40 -5.81
N LEU A 44 8.06 3.16 -4.50
CA LEU A 44 7.04 3.50 -3.51
C LEU A 44 6.80 5.01 -3.48
N CYS A 45 7.85 5.82 -3.36
CA CYS A 45 7.71 7.28 -3.29
C CYS A 45 7.06 7.83 -4.56
N CYS A 46 7.50 7.40 -5.75
CA CYS A 46 6.91 7.83 -7.01
C CYS A 46 5.43 7.45 -7.12
N LEU A 47 5.04 6.26 -6.65
CA LEU A 47 3.65 5.83 -6.65
C LEU A 47 2.81 6.64 -5.65
N PHE A 48 3.34 6.88 -4.45
CA PHE A 48 2.70 7.70 -3.43
C PHE A 48 2.48 9.12 -3.93
N ASP A 49 3.51 9.78 -4.45
CA ASP A 49 3.44 11.14 -4.99
C ASP A 49 2.42 11.21 -6.14
N GLY A 50 2.39 10.21 -7.02
CA GLY A 50 1.47 10.16 -8.15
C GLY A 50 0.00 9.95 -7.77
N ILE A 51 -0.28 9.25 -6.67
CA ILE A 51 -1.66 9.05 -6.18
C ILE A 51 -2.09 10.19 -5.27
N TYR A 52 -1.20 10.67 -4.40
CA TYR A 52 -1.48 11.76 -3.48
C TYR A 52 -1.69 13.08 -4.22
N ASP A 53 -0.91 13.34 -5.28
CA ASP A 53 -0.98 14.54 -6.12
C ASP A 53 -1.00 15.84 -5.29
N ASP A 54 -2.11 16.60 -5.32
CA ASP A 54 -2.29 17.82 -4.53
C ASP A 54 -2.89 17.59 -3.13
N GLY A 55 -3.26 16.35 -2.82
CA GLY A 55 -3.85 15.92 -1.55
C GLY A 55 -5.35 16.17 -1.42
N SER A 56 -6.02 16.72 -2.43
CA SER A 56 -7.44 17.09 -2.36
C SER A 56 -8.37 15.90 -2.10
N GLU A 57 -8.08 14.73 -2.67
CA GLU A 57 -8.85 13.49 -2.43
C GLU A 57 -8.65 12.90 -1.02
N PHE A 58 -7.65 13.40 -0.28
CA PHE A 58 -7.26 12.90 1.03
C PHE A 58 -7.56 13.90 2.16
N GLU A 59 -8.24 15.02 1.88
CA GLU A 59 -8.66 15.97 2.91
C GLU A 59 -9.70 15.35 3.85
N MET A 60 -9.38 15.32 5.16
CA MET A 60 -10.26 14.79 6.21
C MET A 60 -10.55 15.86 7.27
N PRO A 61 -11.71 15.80 7.95
CA PRO A 61 -12.13 16.82 8.92
C PRO A 61 -11.28 16.83 10.18
N ASP A 62 -10.63 15.71 10.52
CA ASP A 62 -9.80 15.57 11.70
C ASP A 62 -8.47 14.84 11.38
N THR A 63 -7.48 15.04 12.25
CA THR A 63 -6.12 14.53 12.05
C THR A 63 -6.01 13.02 12.21
N GLU A 64 -6.85 12.39 13.04
CA GLU A 64 -6.80 10.94 13.25
C GLU A 64 -7.26 10.21 11.99
N THR A 65 -8.40 10.64 11.46
CA THR A 65 -8.98 10.11 10.23
C THR A 65 -8.10 10.38 9.01
N PHE A 66 -7.47 11.56 8.95
CA PHE A 66 -6.43 11.86 7.95
C PHE A 66 -5.25 10.89 8.05
N SER A 67 -4.73 10.70 9.26
CA SER A 67 -3.53 9.86 9.47
C SER A 67 -3.81 8.42 9.05
N ARG A 68 -4.94 7.84 9.46
CA ARG A 68 -5.37 6.51 9.03
C ARG A 68 -5.47 6.38 7.52
N LEU A 69 -6.01 7.39 6.83
CA LEU A 69 -6.14 7.36 5.38
C LEU A 69 -4.78 7.38 4.68
N ILE A 70 -3.83 8.18 5.18
CA ILE A 70 -2.44 8.19 4.70
C ILE A 70 -1.74 6.86 4.96
N GLU A 71 -1.97 6.23 6.11
CA GLU A 71 -1.44 4.89 6.41
C GLU A 71 -1.96 3.85 5.40
N MET A 72 -3.27 3.86 5.09
CA MET A 72 -3.84 2.98 4.07
C MET A 72 -3.26 3.25 2.68
N LEU A 73 -3.09 4.53 2.30
CA LEU A 73 -2.48 4.89 1.01
C LEU A 73 -1.04 4.39 0.93
N PHE A 74 -0.27 4.57 2.00
CA PHE A 74 1.11 4.10 2.08
C PHE A 74 1.19 2.57 1.99
N GLN A 75 0.27 1.85 2.65
CA GLN A 75 0.17 0.40 2.57
C GLN A 75 -0.15 -0.05 1.14
N PHE A 76 -1.10 0.60 0.47
CA PHE A 76 -1.41 0.35 -0.94
C PHE A 76 -0.16 0.55 -1.83
N CYS A 77 0.55 1.66 -1.64
CA CYS A 77 1.78 1.94 -2.38
C CYS A 77 2.86 0.88 -2.10
N THR A 78 2.98 0.40 -0.87
CA THR A 78 3.93 -0.65 -0.49
C THR A 78 3.63 -1.98 -1.19
N ILE A 79 2.37 -2.39 -1.24
CA ILE A 79 1.93 -3.60 -1.96
C ILE A 79 2.31 -3.53 -3.45
N TRP A 80 2.07 -2.38 -4.07
CA TRP A 80 2.25 -2.18 -5.51
C TRP A 80 3.65 -1.73 -5.94
N SER A 81 4.57 -1.50 -5.01
CA SER A 81 5.98 -1.16 -5.30
C SER A 81 6.97 -2.20 -4.78
N VAL A 82 6.79 -2.66 -3.54
CA VAL A 82 7.66 -3.65 -2.88
C VAL A 82 7.10 -5.05 -3.08
N GLY A 83 5.79 -5.22 -2.86
CA GLY A 83 5.12 -6.51 -3.01
C GLY A 83 4.91 -6.96 -4.45
N CYS A 84 5.11 -6.10 -5.45
CA CYS A 84 4.79 -6.42 -6.85
C CYS A 84 5.91 -7.17 -7.59
N VAL A 85 7.12 -7.23 -7.03
CA VAL A 85 8.31 -7.79 -7.71
C VAL A 85 8.45 -9.31 -7.52
N VAL A 86 7.58 -9.92 -6.74
CA VAL A 86 7.66 -11.33 -6.35
C VAL A 86 6.84 -12.22 -7.27
N ASP A 87 7.18 -13.52 -7.29
CA ASP A 87 6.41 -14.53 -8.02
C ASP A 87 5.08 -14.89 -7.33
N GLU A 88 4.30 -15.82 -7.93
CA GLU A 88 2.98 -16.20 -7.42
C GLU A 88 3.00 -16.76 -5.99
N ASP A 89 4.04 -17.55 -5.64
CA ASP A 89 4.22 -18.04 -4.28
C ASP A 89 4.58 -16.90 -3.31
N GLY A 90 5.45 -15.99 -3.76
CA GLY A 90 5.77 -14.76 -3.06
C GLY A 90 4.53 -13.91 -2.78
N ARG A 91 3.60 -13.77 -3.74
CA ARG A 91 2.36 -12.99 -3.53
C ARG A 91 1.50 -13.59 -2.42
N LYS A 92 1.40 -14.92 -2.31
CA LYS A 92 0.69 -15.60 -1.21
C LYS A 92 1.34 -15.33 0.15
N LYS A 93 2.68 -15.37 0.20
CA LYS A 93 3.46 -15.05 1.41
C LYS A 93 3.29 -13.59 1.83
N VAL A 94 3.38 -12.67 0.88
CA VAL A 94 3.22 -11.23 1.12
C VAL A 94 1.79 -10.92 1.56
N ASP A 95 0.78 -11.50 0.92
CA ASP A 95 -0.62 -11.39 1.34
C ASP A 95 -0.82 -11.81 2.79
N SER A 96 -0.35 -13.01 3.15
CA SER A 96 -0.45 -13.53 4.51
C SER A 96 0.24 -12.61 5.51
N PHE A 97 1.48 -12.19 5.21
CA PHE A 97 2.27 -11.34 6.10
C PHE A 97 1.63 -9.95 6.30
N ILE A 98 1.08 -9.35 5.23
CA ILE A 98 0.41 -8.06 5.33
C ILE A 98 -0.86 -8.18 6.17
N ARG A 99 -1.65 -9.25 6.01
CA ARG A 99 -2.86 -9.48 6.80
C ARG A 99 -2.59 -9.75 8.29
N GLU A 100 -1.41 -10.26 8.63
CA GLU A 100 -0.95 -10.36 10.03
C GLU A 100 -0.64 -8.98 10.63
N LEU A 101 -0.12 -8.04 9.83
CA LEU A 101 0.19 -6.68 10.27
C LEU A 101 -1.04 -5.77 10.27
N ASP A 102 -1.96 -5.97 9.32
CA ASP A 102 -3.16 -5.15 9.12
C ASP A 102 -4.37 -6.05 8.86
N ALA A 103 -5.21 -6.16 9.88
CA ALA A 103 -6.45 -6.94 9.83
C ALA A 103 -7.61 -6.22 9.12
N SER A 104 -7.39 -5.03 8.54
CA SER A 104 -8.45 -4.27 7.86
C SER A 104 -8.82 -4.80 6.47
N PHE A 105 -7.94 -5.59 5.83
CA PHE A 105 -8.22 -6.19 4.53
C PHE A 105 -9.35 -7.23 4.62
N PRO A 106 -10.37 -7.18 3.73
CA PRO A 106 -11.44 -8.18 3.69
C PRO A 106 -10.89 -9.60 3.54
N ASN A 107 -11.49 -10.58 4.24
CA ASN A 107 -11.10 -11.99 4.19
C ASN A 107 -11.66 -12.70 2.95
N ARG A 108 -11.29 -12.19 1.78
CA ARG A 108 -11.63 -12.70 0.46
C ARG A 108 -10.48 -12.36 -0.47
N ASP A 109 -10.08 -13.30 -1.33
CA ASP A 109 -8.98 -13.12 -2.29
C ASP A 109 -7.69 -12.58 -1.61
N SER A 110 -6.72 -12.07 -2.37
CA SER A 110 -5.48 -11.52 -1.79
C SER A 110 -5.55 -9.99 -1.66
N VAL A 111 -4.64 -9.40 -0.89
CA VAL A 111 -4.49 -7.94 -0.78
C VAL A 111 -4.30 -7.23 -2.13
N TYR A 112 -3.87 -7.96 -3.16
CA TYR A 112 -3.69 -7.42 -4.51
C TYR A 112 -5.03 -7.21 -5.26
N GLU A 113 -6.11 -7.83 -4.81
CA GLU A 113 -7.45 -7.68 -5.41
C GLU A 113 -8.20 -6.44 -4.89
N PHE A 114 -7.60 -5.68 -3.97
CA PHE A 114 -8.21 -4.50 -3.37
C PHE A 114 -7.45 -3.21 -3.70
N PHE A 115 -8.18 -2.10 -3.71
CA PHE A 115 -7.66 -0.75 -3.76
C PHE A 115 -8.26 0.11 -2.66
N LEU A 116 -7.57 1.19 -2.31
CA LEU A 116 -8.08 2.18 -1.37
C LEU A 116 -9.14 3.05 -2.05
N ASP A 117 -10.33 3.14 -1.47
CA ASP A 117 -11.28 4.21 -1.76
C ASP A 117 -11.15 5.32 -0.71
N PRO A 118 -10.58 6.50 -1.05
CA PRO A 118 -10.39 7.59 -0.08
C PRO A 118 -11.69 8.09 0.55
N LYS A 119 -12.81 8.00 -0.19
CA LYS A 119 -14.11 8.52 0.26
C LYS A 119 -14.75 7.67 1.34
N SER A 120 -14.73 6.35 1.17
CA SER A 120 -15.26 5.41 2.17
C SER A 120 -14.21 4.96 3.18
N GLN A 121 -12.93 5.28 2.95
CA GLN A 121 -11.80 4.87 3.78
C GLN A 121 -11.73 3.34 3.95
N SER A 122 -11.95 2.64 2.85
CA SER A 122 -12.08 1.18 2.85
C SER A 122 -11.33 0.54 1.69
N TRP A 123 -11.01 -0.74 1.88
CA TRP A 123 -10.47 -1.60 0.84
C TRP A 123 -11.61 -2.11 -0.04
N VAL A 124 -11.63 -1.64 -1.28
CA VAL A 124 -12.67 -2.00 -2.26
C VAL A 124 -12.08 -2.98 -3.27
N HIS A 125 -12.85 -4.01 -3.62
CA HIS A 125 -12.37 -5.01 -4.57
C HIS A 125 -12.35 -4.42 -5.99
N TRP A 126 -11.26 -4.66 -6.75
CA TRP A 126 -11.12 -4.20 -8.14
C TRP A 126 -12.27 -4.62 -9.07
N GLU A 127 -13.00 -5.70 -8.78
CA GLU A 127 -14.18 -6.12 -9.54
C GLU A 127 -15.27 -5.03 -9.58
N GLU A 128 -15.35 -4.15 -8.59
CA GLU A 128 -16.31 -3.04 -8.56
C GLU A 128 -16.05 -1.97 -9.63
N LYS A 129 -14.83 -1.92 -10.18
CA LYS A 129 -14.50 -1.03 -11.31
C LYS A 129 -14.83 -1.66 -12.66
N LEU A 130 -15.22 -2.93 -12.71
CA LEU A 130 -15.56 -3.62 -13.95
C LEU A 130 -17.01 -3.33 -14.35
N ARG A 131 -17.26 -3.25 -15.67
CA ARG A 131 -18.63 -3.10 -16.20
C ARG A 131 -19.38 -4.41 -15.99
N GLY A 132 -20.68 -4.33 -15.70
CA GLY A 132 -21.52 -5.53 -15.59
C GLY A 132 -21.48 -6.40 -16.85
N GLY A 133 -21.36 -7.72 -16.69
CA GLY A 133 -21.37 -8.69 -17.80
C GLY A 133 -20.02 -8.94 -18.48
N TRP A 134 -18.90 -8.70 -17.80
CA TRP A 134 -17.56 -8.94 -18.35
C TRP A 134 -17.11 -10.41 -18.33
N LYS A 135 -17.78 -11.27 -17.53
CA LYS A 135 -17.52 -12.72 -17.44
C LYS A 135 -18.32 -13.49 -18.47
#